data_AF-A0A349BXD3-F1
#
_entry.id   AF-A0A349BXD3-F1
#
_cell.length_a   1.000
_cell.length_b   1.000
_cell.length_c   1.000
_cell.angle_alpha   90.00
_cell.angle_beta   90.00
_cell.angle_gamma   90.00
#
_symmetry.space_group_name_H-M   'P 1'
#
loop_
_entity.id
_entity.type
_entity.pdbx_description
1 polymer ?
#
loop_
_entity_poly.entity_id
_entity_poly.type
_entity_poly.pdbx_seq_one_letter_code
_entity_poly.pdbx_strand_id
1 'polypeptide(L)' 'PSVNVITGLIKANMPNRIAFAVSSQVDSRTIIDGAGAEKLLGEGDMLFYPQNYQKPVRVQG' A
#
# COMPACT_ATOMS: atom_id res chain seq x y z
N PRO A 1 9.77 -1.87 0.67
CA PRO A 1 9.32 -1.50 2.02
C PRO A 1 9.43 -2.72 2.92
N SER A 2 10.45 -2.77 3.79
CA SER A 2 10.69 -3.96 4.60
C SER A 2 9.72 -4.04 5.77
N VAL A 3 9.37 -5.28 6.15
CA VAL A 3 8.53 -5.62 7.31
C VAL A 3 9.03 -4.96 8.60
N ASN A 4 10.33 -4.65 8.66
CA ASN A 4 10.97 -4.00 9.80
C ASN A 4 10.57 -2.52 9.97
N VAL A 5 10.08 -1.84 8.92
CA VAL A 5 9.62 -0.44 8.98
C VAL A 5 8.11 -0.36 9.22
N ILE A 6 7.34 -1.31 8.68
CA ILE A 6 5.89 -1.42 8.87
C ILE A 6 5.61 -2.59 9.82
N THR A 7 5.91 -2.39 11.10
CA THR A 7 5.69 -3.40 12.13
C THR A 7 4.20 -3.62 12.40
N GLY A 8 3.84 -4.76 12.99
CA GLY A 8 2.45 -5.11 13.32
C GLY A 8 1.74 -4.10 14.21
N LEU A 9 2.47 -3.40 15.10
CA LEU A 9 1.93 -2.35 15.95
C LEU A 9 1.52 -1.09 15.18
N ILE A 10 2.28 -0.74 14.13
CA ILE A 10 1.93 0.39 13.25
C ILE A 10 0.70 0.03 12.43
N LYS A 11 0.63 -1.21 11.91
CA LYS A 11 -0.54 -1.69 11.16
C LYS A 11 -1.82 -1.75 11.98
N ALA A 12 -1.72 -1.99 13.29
CA ALA A 12 -2.87 -2.04 14.18
C ALA A 12 -3.49 -0.65 14.45
N ASN A 13 -2.72 0.44 14.31
CA ASN A 13 -3.15 1.80 14.67
C ASN A 13 -3.27 2.75 13.46
N MET A 14 -2.78 2.35 12.28
CA MET A 14 -2.88 3.12 11.04
C MET A 14 -3.68 2.35 9.98
N PRO A 15 -5.01 2.51 10.00
CA PRO A 15 -5.92 1.71 9.19
C PRO A 15 -6.09 2.25 7.76
N ASN A 16 -5.76 3.52 7.53
CA ASN A 16 -5.66 4.11 6.19
C ASN A 16 -4.25 3.96 5.65
N ARG A 17 -4.13 3.44 4.42
CA ARG A 17 -2.83 3.10 3.83
C ARG A 17 -2.72 3.62 2.40
N ILE A 18 -1.54 4.10 2.04
CA ILE A 18 -1.22 4.57 0.68
C ILE A 18 0.06 3.87 0.25
N ALA A 19 0.05 3.27 -0.94
CA ALA A 19 1.23 2.71 -1.57
C ALA A 19 1.46 3.38 -2.94
N PHE A 20 2.64 3.95 -3.12
CA PHE A 20 3.13 4.34 -4.45
C PHE A 20 3.72 3.13 -5.18
N ALA A 21 4.20 3.33 -6.41
CA ALA A 21 4.87 2.28 -7.17
C ALA A 21 5.98 1.60 -6.35
N VAL A 22 5.88 0.28 -6.19
CA VAL A 22 6.85 -0.56 -5.47
C VAL A 22 7.47 -1.60 -6.37
N SER A 23 8.63 -2.13 -5.98
CA SER A 23 9.40 -3.07 -6.79
C SER A 23 8.84 -4.49 -6.80
N SER A 24 8.00 -4.87 -5.82
CA SER A 24 7.51 -6.26 -5.70
C SER A 24 6.11 -6.38 -5.09
N GLN A 25 5.43 -7.49 -5.40
CA GLN A 25 4.14 -7.81 -4.79
C GLN A 25 4.24 -8.00 -3.26
N VAL A 26 5.39 -8.47 -2.77
CA VAL A 26 5.66 -8.63 -1.32
C VAL A 26 5.68 -7.27 -0.64
N ASP A 27 6.32 -6.28 -1.27
CA ASP A 27 6.32 -4.89 -0.82
C ASP A 27 4.92 -4.28 -0.83
N SER A 28 4.14 -4.54 -1.88
CA SER A 28 2.74 -4.10 -1.97
C SER A 28 1.92 -4.65 -0.79
N ARG A 29 2.02 -5.95 -0.52
CA ARG A 29 1.34 -6.60 0.62
C ARG A 29 1.82 -6.08 1.96
N THR A 30 3.09 -5.69 2.07
CA THR A 30 3.62 -5.14 3.32
C THR A 30 3.01 -3.77 3.64
N ILE A 31 2.73 -2.94 2.62
CA ILE A 31 2.08 -1.63 2.82
C ILE A 31 0.57 -1.79 2.95
N ILE A 32 -0.12 -2.27 1.92
CA ILE A 32 -1.59 -2.21 1.81
C ILE A 32 -2.29 -3.55 2.10
N ASP A 33 -1.58 -4.57 2.61
CA ASP A 33 -2.08 -5.95 2.79
C ASP A 33 -2.68 -6.56 1.50
N GLY A 34 -2.37 -5.97 0.34
CA GLY A 34 -2.89 -6.33 -0.97
C GLY A 34 -1.83 -6.24 -2.07
N ALA A 35 -2.13 -6.82 -3.22
CA ALA A 35 -1.30 -6.72 -4.43
C ALA A 35 -1.80 -5.61 -5.35
N GLY A 36 -0.91 -5.08 -6.19
CA GLY A 36 -1.24 -4.10 -7.22
C GLY A 36 -0.34 -2.87 -7.21
N ALA A 37 0.32 -2.55 -6.09
CA ALA A 37 1.22 -1.40 -6.04
C ALA A 37 2.48 -1.64 -6.89
N GLU A 38 2.83 -2.90 -7.16
CA GLU A 38 3.91 -3.28 -8.07
C GLU A 38 3.62 -3.03 -9.55
N LYS A 39 2.35 -2.75 -9.89
CA LYS A 39 1.89 -2.50 -11.26
C LYS A 39 1.61 -1.01 -11.53
N LEU A 40 1.88 -0.16 -10.55
CA LEU A 40 1.71 1.28 -10.71
C LEU A 40 2.79 1.82 -11.65
N LEU A 41 2.44 2.88 -12.38
CA LEU A 41 3.29 3.45 -13.41
C LEU A 41 4.40 4.35 -12.85
N GLY A 42 4.31 4.72 -11.57
CA GLY A 42 5.18 5.73 -10.96
C GLY A 42 4.61 7.14 -11.12
N GLU A 43 5.46 8.17 -10.98
CA GLU A 43 5.11 9.57 -11.28
C GLU A 43 3.89 10.13 -10.53
N GLY A 44 3.62 9.67 -9.31
CA GLY A 44 2.45 10.10 -8.52
C GLY A 44 1.26 9.13 -8.56
N ASP A 45 1.35 8.04 -9.32
CA ASP A 45 0.39 6.95 -9.30
C ASP A 45 0.49 6.15 -7.98
N MET A 46 -0.66 5.98 -7.32
CA MET A 46 -0.74 5.37 -6.01
C MET A 46 -2.01 4.53 -5.83
N LEU A 47 -1.95 3.56 -4.92
CA LEU A 47 -3.10 2.85 -4.39
C LEU A 47 -3.45 3.36 -3.01
N PHE A 48 -4.67 3.84 -2.84
CA PHE A 48 -5.24 4.22 -1.56
C PHE A 48 -6.14 3.12 -1.03
N TYR A 49 -5.86 2.66 0.19
CA TYR A 49 -6.62 1.65 0.90
C TYR A 49 -7.10 2.20 2.25
N PRO A 50 -8.26 2.88 2.27
CA PRO A 50 -8.86 3.40 3.49
C PRO A 50 -9.49 2.29 4.33
N GLN A 51 -9.58 2.54 5.64
CA GLN A 51 -10.38 1.74 6.55
C GLN A 51 -11.83 1.68 6.05
N ASN A 52 -12.41 0.49 5.97
CA ASN A 52 -13.76 0.15 5.47
C ASN A 52 -13.89 -0.07 3.95
N TYR A 53 -12.81 0.03 3.17
CA TYR A 53 -12.87 -0.40 1.77
C TYR A 53 -12.40 -1.84 1.64
N GLN A 54 -13.10 -2.65 0.86
CA GLN A 54 -12.71 -4.04 0.58
C GLN A 54 -11.58 -4.14 -0.46
N LYS A 55 -11.36 -3.08 -1.24
CA LYS A 55 -10.36 -3.04 -2.32
C LYS A 55 -9.66 -1.69 -2.36
N PRO A 56 -8.34 -1.66 -2.64
CA PRO A 56 -7.62 -0.42 -2.86
C PRO A 56 -8.10 0.30 -4.12
N VAL A 57 -8.15 1.62 -4.05
CA VAL A 57 -8.54 2.52 -5.15
C VAL A 57 -7.28 3.12 -5.75
N ARG A 58 -7.16 3.10 -7.08
CA ARG A 58 -6.06 3.76 -7.78
C ARG A 58 -6.31 5.25 -7.87
N VAL A 59 -5.32 6.04 -7.48
CA VAL A 59 -5.33 7.49 -7.46
C VAL A 59 -4.10 7.96 -8.22
N GLN A 60 -4.27 8.97 -9.08
CA GLN A 60 -3.17 9.68 -9.71
C GLN A 60 -3.05 11.04 -9.02
N GLY A 61 -1.88 11.29 -8.42
CA GLY A 61 -1.52 12.58 -7.84
C GLY A 61 -1.20 13.63 -8.90
#